data_AF-A0A8H5Q1E8-F1
#
_entry.id   AF-A0A8H5Q1E8-F1
#
_cell.length_a   1.000
_cell.length_b   1.000
_cell.length_c   1.000
_cell.angle_alpha   90.00
_cell.angle_beta   90.00
_cell.angle_gamma   90.00
#
_symmetry.space_group_name_H-M   'P 1'
#
loop_
_entity.id
_entity.type
_entity.pdbx_description
1 polymer ?
#
loop_
_entity_poly.entity_id
_entity_poly.type
_entity_poly.pdbx_seq_one_letter_code
_entity_poly.pdbx_strand_id
1 'polypeptide(L)'
;MNASNLNDNPLQLFEIKDGIKLHMYCSEAPCGDASMELTMASQEDDSPWATPTSVNAKPGGDAQISLLGRACFSRTGIVRRKPARGDAPPTLSKSCSDKLALKQCASLLSAITSIFVDPTNAYISSIVLPISQYSDLACQRAFSTEGRMNLVAGKKWLGGYSFREFSVTTTDLEFEFSKRSVQTRACKISASNLATTWSRSGLEENLIGGVIQGRKAFKADGASRVSRRCMWEAANGLATRIGGASSSTAICPGGKTYHYLKQGQLMAHRRQVKDEAREMALSGWIKNDGGSDFQLEKRSNH
;
A
#
# COMPACT_ATOMS: atom_id res chain seq x y z
N MET A 1 -12.12 -29.53 17.26
CA MET A 1 -11.28 -30.25 16.28
C MET A 1 -10.36 -29.21 15.66
N ASN A 2 -9.10 -29.18 16.09
CA ASN A 2 -8.12 -28.19 15.66
C ASN A 2 -7.69 -28.51 14.23
N ALA A 3 -8.10 -27.69 13.27
CA ALA A 3 -7.46 -27.66 11.96
C ALA A 3 -6.02 -27.17 12.19
N SER A 4 -5.07 -28.09 12.09
CA SER A 4 -3.65 -27.82 12.10
C SER A 4 -3.30 -26.75 11.07
N ASN A 5 -2.90 -25.57 11.55
CA ASN A 5 -2.15 -24.56 10.78
C ASN A 5 -0.78 -25.14 10.43
N LEU A 6 -0.73 -26.07 9.48
CA LEU A 6 0.53 -26.45 8.85
C LEU A 6 0.94 -25.26 7.99
N ASN A 7 1.87 -24.46 8.50
CA ASN A 7 2.54 -23.44 7.70
C ASN A 7 3.31 -24.16 6.58
N ASP A 8 2.73 -24.21 5.38
CA ASP A 8 3.36 -24.76 4.17
C ASP A 8 4.63 -24.00 3.74
N ASN A 9 4.97 -22.91 4.43
CA ASN A 9 6.17 -22.13 4.19
C ASN A 9 7.20 -22.33 5.34
N PRO A 10 8.28 -23.10 5.12
CA PRO A 10 9.29 -23.36 6.15
C PRO A 10 10.10 -22.11 6.56
N LEU A 11 10.00 -20.99 5.82
CA LEU A 11 10.69 -19.74 6.13
C LEU A 11 9.85 -18.80 7.02
N GLN A 12 8.57 -19.08 7.23
CA GLN A 12 7.70 -18.24 8.05
C GLN A 12 7.88 -18.58 9.52
N LEU A 13 8.92 -18.00 10.12
CA LEU A 13 9.41 -18.34 11.47
C LEU A 13 9.15 -17.24 12.51
N PHE A 14 8.65 -16.09 12.10
CA PHE A 14 8.42 -14.95 12.98
C PHE A 14 6.96 -14.56 13.00
N GLU A 15 6.51 -13.99 14.10
CA GLU A 15 5.17 -13.42 14.23
C GLU A 15 5.21 -12.16 15.10
N ILE A 16 4.18 -11.33 14.97
CA ILE A 16 3.93 -10.27 15.95
C ILE A 16 3.21 -10.92 17.12
N LYS A 17 3.77 -10.77 18.33
CA LYS A 17 3.22 -11.34 19.56
C LYS A 17 1.77 -10.92 19.78
N ASP A 18 1.00 -11.83 20.36
CA ASP A 18 -0.36 -11.56 20.79
C ASP A 18 -0.43 -10.33 21.72
N GLY A 19 -1.52 -9.58 21.60
CA GLY A 19 -1.75 -8.34 22.36
C GLY A 19 -1.04 -7.11 21.80
N ILE A 20 -0.09 -7.24 20.88
CA ILE A 20 0.54 -6.08 20.21
C ILE A 20 -0.39 -5.54 19.12
N LYS A 21 -0.72 -4.25 19.20
CA LYS A 21 -1.56 -3.55 18.23
C LYS A 21 -0.76 -2.51 17.45
N LEU A 22 -1.03 -2.42 16.14
CA LEU A 22 -0.39 -1.45 15.25
C LEU A 22 -1.38 -0.32 14.96
N HIS A 23 -0.98 0.90 15.24
CA HIS A 23 -1.79 2.09 15.02
C HIS A 23 -1.13 2.99 13.98
N MET A 24 -1.91 3.58 13.09
CA MET A 24 -1.42 4.50 12.06
C MET A 24 -2.00 5.88 12.27
N TYR A 25 -1.17 6.91 12.30
CA TYR A 25 -1.62 8.30 12.27
C TYR A 25 -1.47 8.87 10.84
N CYS A 26 -2.48 9.59 10.35
CA CYS A 26 -2.37 10.41 9.15
C CYS A 26 -2.75 11.85 9.46
N SER A 27 -1.88 12.82 9.12
CA SER A 27 -2.16 14.25 9.31
C SER A 27 -3.16 14.86 8.31
N GLU A 28 -3.57 14.07 7.32
CA GLU A 28 -4.60 14.39 6.32
C GLU A 28 -5.41 13.13 6.06
N ALA A 29 -6.64 13.30 5.58
CA ALA A 29 -7.46 12.18 5.12
C ALA A 29 -6.70 11.37 4.05
N PRO A 30 -6.67 10.02 4.13
CA PRO A 30 -6.00 9.20 3.14
C PRO A 30 -6.56 9.48 1.75
N CYS A 31 -5.73 9.98 0.84
CA CYS A 31 -6.22 10.37 -0.48
C CYS A 31 -6.98 9.24 -1.18
N GLY A 32 -8.02 9.59 -1.92
CA GLY A 32 -8.95 8.65 -2.54
C GLY A 32 -10.31 8.73 -1.87
N ASP A 33 -10.98 7.58 -1.74
CA ASP A 33 -12.38 7.51 -1.34
C ASP A 33 -12.67 8.10 0.06
N ALA A 34 -11.74 7.96 1.02
CA ALA A 34 -11.90 8.48 2.38
C ALA A 34 -11.68 10.00 2.50
N SER A 35 -11.26 10.68 1.42
CA SER A 35 -11.01 12.13 1.42
C SER A 35 -11.94 12.88 0.47
N MET A 36 -12.95 12.23 -0.11
CA MET A 36 -13.74 12.79 -1.21
C MET A 36 -14.56 13.99 -0.77
N GLU A 37 -15.31 13.84 0.31
CA GLU A 37 -16.18 14.85 0.92
C GLU A 37 -15.38 16.09 1.32
N LEU A 38 -14.24 15.87 1.99
CA LEU A 38 -13.32 16.93 2.38
C LEU A 38 -12.70 17.62 1.17
N THR A 39 -12.41 16.88 0.10
CA THR A 39 -11.87 17.46 -1.14
C THR A 39 -12.92 18.33 -1.82
N MET A 40 -14.17 17.87 -1.90
CA MET A 40 -15.30 18.61 -2.49
C MET A 40 -15.57 19.90 -1.70
N ALA A 41 -15.68 19.80 -0.37
CA ALA A 41 -15.91 20.97 0.49
C ALA A 41 -14.79 22.02 0.44
N SER A 42 -13.60 21.65 -0.02
CA SER A 42 -12.44 22.55 -0.14
C SER A 42 -12.25 23.18 -1.53
N GLN A 43 -13.12 22.90 -2.50
CA GLN A 43 -13.00 23.46 -3.84
C GLN A 43 -13.69 24.82 -3.95
N GLU A 44 -13.06 25.72 -4.71
CA GLU A 44 -13.67 26.98 -5.14
C GLU A 44 -14.46 26.80 -6.45
N ASP A 45 -14.16 25.74 -7.22
CA ASP A 45 -14.82 25.36 -8.48
C ASP A 45 -15.15 23.86 -8.46
N ASP A 46 -16.45 23.55 -8.43
CA ASP A 46 -17.00 22.19 -8.36
C ASP A 46 -17.10 21.50 -9.73
N SER A 47 -16.62 22.13 -10.81
CA SER A 47 -16.69 21.59 -12.16
C SER A 47 -15.94 20.25 -12.25
N PRO A 48 -16.62 19.13 -12.59
CA PRO A 48 -15.97 17.84 -12.75
C PRO A 48 -14.92 17.92 -13.85
N TRP A 49 -13.70 17.44 -13.58
CA TRP A 49 -12.72 17.25 -14.66
C TRP A 49 -13.30 16.32 -15.72
N ALA A 50 -13.07 16.66 -17.00
CA ALA A 50 -13.51 15.86 -18.13
C ALA A 50 -13.14 14.38 -17.91
N THR A 51 -14.15 13.51 -17.97
CA THR A 51 -13.98 12.07 -17.76
C THR A 51 -13.00 11.55 -18.82
N PRO A 52 -11.88 10.90 -18.43
CA PRO A 52 -11.04 10.21 -19.41
C PRO A 52 -11.90 9.16 -20.12
N THR A 53 -11.95 9.23 -21.44
CA THR A 53 -12.66 8.29 -22.31
C THR A 53 -12.33 6.84 -21.91
N SER A 54 -13.33 5.96 -21.89
CA SER A 54 -13.14 4.56 -21.47
C SER A 54 -12.03 3.91 -22.27
N VAL A 55 -10.93 3.55 -21.63
CA VAL A 55 -9.92 2.68 -22.24
C VAL A 55 -10.47 1.25 -22.10
N ASN A 56 -10.96 0.70 -23.21
CA ASN A 56 -11.53 -0.64 -23.38
C ASN A 56 -13.02 -0.82 -23.02
N ALA A 57 -13.92 -0.11 -23.71
CA ALA A 57 -15.30 -0.59 -23.84
C ALA A 57 -15.33 -1.77 -24.83
N LYS A 58 -15.47 -3.00 -24.33
CA LYS A 58 -16.03 -4.09 -25.17
C LYS A 58 -17.53 -3.80 -25.34
N PRO A 59 -18.12 -3.97 -26.53
CA PRO A 59 -19.57 -3.87 -26.66
C PRO A 59 -20.23 -4.94 -25.78
N GLY A 60 -21.01 -4.54 -24.77
CA GLY A 60 -21.76 -5.45 -23.90
C GLY A 60 -21.13 -5.82 -22.55
N GLY A 61 -20.03 -5.20 -22.13
CA GLY A 61 -19.48 -5.35 -20.77
C GLY A 61 -19.42 -4.01 -20.03
N ASP A 62 -19.73 -4.01 -18.74
CA ASP A 62 -19.63 -2.82 -17.87
C ASP A 62 -18.27 -2.12 -18.08
N ALA A 63 -18.32 -0.88 -18.55
CA ALA A 63 -17.13 -0.09 -18.77
C ALA A 63 -16.37 0.03 -17.44
N GLN A 64 -15.20 -0.60 -17.35
CA GLN A 64 -14.34 -0.52 -16.18
C GLN A 64 -13.68 0.87 -16.15
N ILE A 65 -14.44 1.89 -15.73
CA ILE A 65 -14.00 3.28 -15.74
C ILE A 65 -12.87 3.44 -14.73
N SER A 66 -11.66 3.63 -15.27
CA SER A 66 -10.45 3.84 -14.51
C SER A 66 -10.34 5.30 -14.07
N LEU A 67 -10.81 5.61 -12.87
CA LEU A 67 -10.78 7.00 -12.37
C LEU A 67 -9.36 7.44 -11.97
N LEU A 68 -8.96 8.58 -12.52
CA LEU A 68 -7.75 9.31 -12.15
C LEU A 68 -8.09 10.31 -11.05
N GLY A 69 -7.48 10.14 -9.89
CA GLY A 69 -7.41 11.14 -8.84
C GLY A 69 -8.77 11.70 -8.43
N ARG A 70 -8.97 12.97 -8.76
CA ARG A 70 -10.13 13.81 -8.46
C ARG A 70 -11.20 13.82 -9.57
N ALA A 71 -11.00 13.10 -10.67
CA ALA A 71 -12.03 13.00 -11.70
C ALA A 71 -13.32 12.37 -11.14
N CYS A 72 -14.47 12.92 -11.55
CA CYS A 72 -15.81 12.48 -11.17
C CYS A 72 -16.00 12.35 -9.65
N PHE A 73 -16.11 13.47 -8.94
CA PHE A 73 -16.35 13.50 -7.49
C PHE A 73 -17.61 12.76 -7.06
N SER A 74 -18.64 12.77 -7.90
CA SER A 74 -19.91 12.06 -7.69
C SER A 74 -19.79 10.53 -7.62
N ARG A 75 -18.68 9.95 -8.08
CA ARG A 75 -18.50 8.48 -8.09
C ARG A 75 -17.63 8.03 -6.92
N THR A 76 -18.26 7.79 -5.79
CA THR A 76 -17.61 7.28 -4.58
C THR A 76 -17.63 5.75 -4.52
N GLY A 77 -16.86 5.15 -3.60
CA GLY A 77 -16.84 3.71 -3.35
C GLY A 77 -16.03 2.87 -4.35
N ILE A 78 -15.28 3.49 -5.27
CA ILE A 78 -14.52 2.79 -6.32
C ILE A 78 -13.02 3.11 -6.27
N VAL A 79 -12.20 2.25 -6.88
CA VAL A 79 -10.73 2.41 -6.88
C VAL A 79 -10.31 3.63 -7.70
N ARG A 80 -9.40 4.43 -7.13
CA ARG A 80 -8.84 5.63 -7.74
C ARG A 80 -7.33 5.52 -7.93
N ARG A 81 -6.82 6.05 -9.04
CA ARG A 81 -5.38 6.12 -9.32
C ARG A 81 -4.80 7.49 -9.00
N LYS A 82 -3.50 7.56 -8.73
CA LYS A 82 -2.72 8.79 -8.70
C LYS A 82 -2.33 9.19 -10.14
N PRO A 83 -2.06 10.46 -10.44
CA PRO A 83 -2.05 11.62 -9.53
C PRO A 83 -3.45 12.19 -9.25
N ALA A 84 -3.58 12.95 -8.16
CA ALA A 84 -4.77 13.75 -7.85
C ALA A 84 -4.72 15.16 -8.50
N ARG A 85 -4.05 15.25 -9.67
CA ARG A 85 -3.75 16.45 -10.45
C ARG A 85 -3.87 16.10 -11.93
N GLY A 86 -4.65 16.87 -12.70
CA GLY A 86 -4.89 16.59 -14.12
C GLY A 86 -3.65 16.78 -15.01
N ASP A 87 -2.69 17.59 -14.57
CA ASP A 87 -1.49 17.95 -15.34
C ASP A 87 -0.28 17.02 -15.10
N ALA A 88 -0.36 16.13 -14.11
CA ALA A 88 0.71 15.18 -13.82
C ALA A 88 0.56 13.89 -14.66
N PRO A 89 1.66 13.26 -15.12
CA PRO A 89 1.60 12.04 -15.90
C PRO A 89 0.78 10.94 -15.21
N PRO A 90 -0.10 10.21 -15.93
CA PRO A 90 -0.94 9.20 -15.33
C PRO A 90 -0.07 8.07 -14.74
N THR A 91 -0.40 7.64 -13.53
CA THR A 91 0.28 6.51 -12.89
C THR A 91 -0.69 5.34 -12.69
N LEU A 92 -0.14 4.14 -12.50
CA LEU A 92 -0.91 2.97 -12.05
C LEU A 92 -0.96 2.86 -10.52
N SER A 93 -0.34 3.80 -9.79
CA SER A 93 -0.37 3.82 -8.32
C SER A 93 -1.77 4.08 -7.83
N LYS A 94 -2.25 3.27 -6.89
CA LYS A 94 -3.56 3.48 -6.26
C LYS A 94 -3.52 4.56 -5.19
N SER A 95 -4.70 5.09 -4.89
CA SER A 95 -4.92 6.03 -3.79
C SER A 95 -4.49 5.41 -2.44
N CYS A 96 -4.26 6.24 -1.42
CA CYS A 96 -3.90 5.73 -0.10
C CYS A 96 -5.09 5.00 0.53
N SER A 97 -6.32 5.48 0.32
CA SER A 97 -7.55 4.78 0.71
C SER A 97 -7.61 3.36 0.16
N ASP A 98 -7.38 3.17 -1.15
CA ASP A 98 -7.47 1.83 -1.76
C ASP A 98 -6.34 0.89 -1.30
N LYS A 99 -5.16 1.46 -1.03
CA LYS A 99 -4.04 0.68 -0.45
C LYS A 99 -4.37 0.22 0.96
N LEU A 100 -4.93 1.10 1.80
CA LEU A 100 -5.33 0.76 3.17
C LEU A 100 -6.47 -0.26 3.19
N ALA A 101 -7.47 -0.10 2.33
CA ALA A 101 -8.55 -1.06 2.17
C ALA A 101 -8.03 -2.46 1.79
N LEU A 102 -7.12 -2.56 0.81
CA LEU A 102 -6.47 -3.84 0.46
C LEU A 102 -5.65 -4.43 1.62
N LYS A 103 -5.08 -3.58 2.48
CA LYS A 103 -4.28 -4.00 3.63
C LYS A 103 -5.12 -4.62 4.76
N GLN A 104 -6.43 -4.35 4.81
CA GLN A 104 -7.36 -5.06 5.69
C GLN A 104 -7.49 -6.53 5.33
N CYS A 105 -7.24 -6.92 4.07
CA CYS A 105 -7.24 -8.33 3.66
C CYS A 105 -5.82 -8.91 3.68
N ALA A 106 -4.87 -8.19 3.05
CA ALA A 106 -3.55 -8.72 2.75
C ALA A 106 -2.49 -8.44 3.82
N SER A 107 -2.83 -7.93 5.02
CA SER A 107 -1.91 -7.49 6.08
C SER A 107 -0.93 -6.37 5.69
N LEU A 108 -0.35 -5.70 6.69
CA LEU A 108 0.68 -4.67 6.54
C LEU A 108 1.96 -5.17 5.89
N LEU A 109 2.25 -6.48 5.98
CA LEU A 109 3.44 -7.08 5.40
C LEU A 109 3.53 -6.82 3.88
N SER A 110 4.74 -6.59 3.40
CA SER A 110 5.06 -6.65 1.97
C SER A 110 5.10 -8.11 1.50
N ALA A 111 5.19 -8.34 0.18
CA ALA A 111 5.41 -9.69 -0.34
C ALA A 111 6.70 -10.32 0.22
N ILE A 112 7.76 -9.52 0.34
CA ILE A 112 9.04 -10.02 0.85
C ILE A 112 8.96 -10.36 2.34
N THR A 113 8.39 -9.47 3.15
CA THR A 113 8.31 -9.70 4.61
C THR A 113 7.33 -10.81 4.97
N SER A 114 6.29 -11.06 4.16
CA SER A 114 5.37 -12.18 4.39
C SER A 114 5.97 -13.56 4.14
N ILE A 115 7.19 -13.65 3.58
CA ILE A 115 7.94 -14.92 3.53
C ILE A 115 8.33 -15.36 4.93
N PHE A 116 8.68 -14.40 5.78
CA PHE A 116 9.31 -14.66 7.07
C PHE A 116 8.37 -14.44 8.25
N VAL A 117 7.42 -13.52 8.11
CA VAL A 117 6.52 -13.11 9.18
C VAL A 117 5.11 -13.61 8.91
N ASP A 118 4.50 -14.25 9.91
CA ASP A 118 3.09 -14.63 9.93
C ASP A 118 2.19 -13.39 9.88
N PRO A 119 1.19 -13.34 8.97
CA PRO A 119 0.36 -12.16 8.80
C PRO A 119 -0.71 -11.98 9.88
N THR A 120 -1.03 -13.00 10.69
CA THR A 120 -2.22 -13.06 11.57
C THR A 120 -2.38 -11.83 12.45
N ASN A 121 -1.27 -11.34 13.01
CA ASN A 121 -1.23 -10.17 13.90
C ASN A 121 -0.61 -8.92 13.24
N ALA A 122 -0.36 -8.94 11.92
CA ALA A 122 0.29 -7.86 11.19
C ALA A 122 -0.71 -6.93 10.48
N TYR A 123 -1.76 -6.50 11.19
CA TYR A 123 -2.82 -5.63 10.67
C TYR A 123 -2.86 -4.30 11.43
N ILE A 124 -3.37 -3.25 10.77
CA ILE A 124 -3.69 -2.00 11.45
C ILE A 124 -4.87 -2.28 12.38
N SER A 125 -4.77 -1.87 13.64
CA SER A 125 -5.88 -1.91 14.59
C SER A 125 -6.70 -0.63 14.54
N SER A 126 -6.05 0.53 14.40
CA SER A 126 -6.75 1.80 14.18
C SER A 126 -5.97 2.79 13.32
N ILE A 127 -6.72 3.66 12.64
CA ILE A 127 -6.21 4.86 11.98
C ILE A 127 -6.67 6.07 12.78
N VAL A 128 -5.73 6.94 13.16
CA VAL A 128 -5.98 8.20 13.85
C VAL A 128 -5.89 9.35 12.86
N LEU A 129 -6.93 10.17 12.78
CA LEU A 129 -7.02 11.35 11.90
C LEU A 129 -7.31 12.61 12.73
N PRO A 130 -6.82 13.80 12.33
CA PRO A 130 -7.35 15.05 12.86
C PRO A 130 -8.87 15.14 12.65
N ILE A 131 -9.60 15.72 13.60
CA ILE A 131 -11.06 15.93 13.48
C ILE A 131 -11.40 16.66 12.17
N SER A 132 -10.60 17.67 11.81
CA SER A 132 -10.76 18.46 10.58
C SER A 132 -10.53 17.65 9.28
N GLN A 133 -9.96 16.44 9.39
CA GLN A 133 -9.59 15.56 8.29
C GLN A 133 -10.32 14.22 8.35
N TYR A 134 -11.42 14.16 9.11
CA TYR A 134 -12.26 12.98 9.23
C TYR A 134 -13.64 13.25 8.62
N SER A 135 -14.10 12.29 7.82
CA SER A 135 -15.49 12.20 7.37
C SER A 135 -15.95 10.79 7.67
N ASP A 136 -16.93 10.67 8.56
CA ASP A 136 -17.48 9.38 8.99
C ASP A 136 -18.05 8.60 7.80
N LEU A 137 -18.94 9.25 7.03
CA LEU A 137 -19.50 8.71 5.79
C LEU A 137 -18.41 8.20 4.83
N ALA A 138 -17.35 8.98 4.62
CA ALA A 138 -16.26 8.60 3.72
C ALA A 138 -15.48 7.39 4.22
N CYS A 139 -15.16 7.38 5.51
CA CYS A 139 -14.39 6.31 6.15
C CYS A 139 -15.18 5.01 6.21
N GLN A 140 -16.46 5.07 6.60
CA GLN A 140 -17.36 3.92 6.59
C GLN A 140 -17.44 3.33 5.19
N ARG A 141 -17.74 4.15 4.17
CA ARG A 141 -17.80 3.69 2.79
C ARG A 141 -16.48 3.09 2.31
N ALA A 142 -15.35 3.71 2.63
CA ALA A 142 -14.04 3.33 2.08
C ALA A 142 -13.43 2.08 2.75
N PHE A 143 -13.69 1.86 4.04
CA PHE A 143 -12.97 0.87 4.85
C PHE A 143 -13.87 -0.16 5.54
N SER A 144 -15.11 0.20 5.90
CA SER A 144 -15.94 -0.65 6.74
C SER A 144 -16.69 -1.74 5.96
N THR A 145 -17.21 -2.69 6.71
CA THR A 145 -18.12 -3.74 6.23
C THR A 145 -19.52 -3.22 5.87
N GLU A 146 -19.87 -1.99 6.21
CA GLU A 146 -21.08 -1.31 5.73
C GLU A 146 -20.85 -0.61 4.37
N GLY A 147 -19.57 -0.45 4.00
CA GLY A 147 -19.14 0.16 2.75
C GLY A 147 -18.74 -0.84 1.66
N ARG A 148 -17.78 -0.42 0.83
CA ARG A 148 -17.29 -1.21 -0.31
C ARG A 148 -16.57 -2.51 0.09
N MET A 149 -16.22 -2.67 1.38
CA MET A 149 -15.55 -3.86 1.89
C MET A 149 -16.52 -4.94 2.39
N ASN A 150 -17.84 -4.73 2.26
CA ASN A 150 -18.87 -5.66 2.73
C ASN A 150 -18.70 -7.10 2.21
N LEU A 151 -18.35 -7.29 0.93
CA LEU A 151 -18.24 -8.60 0.30
C LEU A 151 -17.05 -9.42 0.82
N VAL A 152 -16.09 -8.77 1.49
CA VAL A 152 -14.96 -9.46 2.15
C VAL A 152 -15.12 -9.55 3.66
N ALA A 153 -16.25 -9.12 4.22
CA ALA A 153 -16.57 -9.26 5.65
C ALA A 153 -16.44 -10.73 6.10
N GLY A 154 -15.76 -10.96 7.22
CA GLY A 154 -15.57 -12.30 7.79
C GLY A 154 -14.72 -13.27 6.97
N LYS A 155 -14.18 -12.85 5.80
CA LYS A 155 -13.35 -13.73 4.96
C LYS A 155 -12.06 -14.14 5.68
N LYS A 156 -11.74 -15.42 5.52
CA LYS A 156 -10.47 -16.03 5.92
C LYS A 156 -9.87 -16.72 4.71
N TRP A 157 -8.57 -16.59 4.56
CA TRP A 157 -7.80 -17.21 3.49
C TRP A 157 -6.70 -18.08 4.10
N LEU A 158 -6.13 -18.96 3.27
CA LEU A 158 -4.97 -19.76 3.66
C LEU A 158 -3.77 -18.87 4.00
N GLY A 159 -2.81 -19.42 4.76
CA GLY A 159 -1.58 -18.72 5.14
C GLY A 159 -1.78 -17.60 6.17
N GLY A 160 -2.74 -17.74 7.09
CA GLY A 160 -2.97 -16.81 8.21
C GLY A 160 -3.69 -15.50 7.84
N TYR A 161 -4.09 -15.33 6.57
CA TYR A 161 -4.75 -14.10 6.12
C TYR A 161 -6.23 -14.10 6.47
N SER A 162 -6.73 -12.94 6.89
CA SER A 162 -8.15 -12.71 7.14
C SER A 162 -8.48 -11.25 6.88
N PHE A 163 -9.76 -10.94 6.66
CA PHE A 163 -10.22 -9.57 6.66
C PHE A 163 -10.22 -9.06 8.09
N ARG A 164 -9.47 -7.98 8.34
CA ARG A 164 -9.34 -7.30 9.62
C ARG A 164 -9.71 -5.84 9.44
N GLU A 165 -10.95 -5.54 9.80
CA GLU A 165 -11.43 -4.16 9.85
C GLU A 165 -10.68 -3.39 10.93
N PHE A 166 -10.18 -2.21 10.59
CA PHE A 166 -9.60 -1.28 11.57
C PHE A 166 -10.62 -0.21 11.96
N SER A 167 -10.50 0.34 13.17
CA SER A 167 -11.29 1.50 13.56
C SER A 167 -10.65 2.80 13.04
N VAL A 168 -11.48 3.79 12.71
CA VAL A 168 -11.03 5.16 12.47
C VAL A 168 -11.39 5.98 13.70
N THR A 169 -10.40 6.62 14.31
CA THR A 169 -10.56 7.46 15.51
C THR A 169 -10.03 8.86 15.22
N THR A 170 -10.55 9.86 15.94
CA THR A 170 -10.13 11.24 15.74
C THR A 170 -9.24 11.77 16.85
N THR A 171 -8.50 12.83 16.56
CA THR A 171 -7.74 13.62 17.52
C THR A 171 -7.88 15.11 17.23
N ASP A 172 -7.82 15.92 18.27
CA ASP A 172 -7.76 17.38 18.25
C ASP A 172 -6.30 17.91 18.18
N LEU A 173 -5.31 17.03 18.26
CA LEU A 173 -3.90 17.39 18.16
C LEU A 173 -3.53 17.86 16.75
N GLU A 174 -3.19 19.14 16.62
CA GLU A 174 -2.63 19.72 15.40
C GLU A 174 -1.14 20.00 15.58
N PHE A 175 -0.33 19.52 14.64
CA PHE A 175 1.12 19.71 14.65
C PHE A 175 1.49 21.09 14.09
N GLU A 176 2.63 21.64 14.53
CA GLU A 176 3.12 22.97 14.10
C GLU A 176 3.31 23.08 12.58
N PHE A 177 3.67 21.96 11.93
CA PHE A 177 3.88 21.86 10.49
C PHE A 177 2.71 21.22 9.74
N SER A 178 1.53 21.13 10.37
CA SER A 178 0.31 20.74 9.64
C SER A 178 -0.04 21.80 8.59
N LYS A 179 -0.68 21.40 7.50
CA LYS A 179 -1.11 22.31 6.43
C LYS A 179 -1.96 23.46 6.98
N ARG A 180 -2.86 23.21 7.93
CA ARG A 180 -3.70 24.25 8.59
C ARG A 180 -2.83 25.22 9.39
N SER A 181 -1.94 24.70 10.23
CA SER A 181 -1.00 25.52 11.02
C SER A 181 -0.07 26.36 10.14
N VAL A 182 0.30 25.88 8.96
CA VAL A 182 1.13 26.64 8.01
C VAL A 182 0.30 27.67 7.24
N GLN A 183 -0.96 27.37 6.89
CA GLN A 183 -1.86 28.30 6.18
C GLN A 183 -2.17 29.57 6.98
N THR A 184 -2.20 29.50 8.31
CA THR A 184 -2.42 30.70 9.15
C THR A 184 -1.26 31.70 9.10
N ARG A 185 -0.05 31.23 8.75
CA ARG A 185 1.19 32.04 8.74
C ARG A 185 1.83 32.20 7.36
N ALA A 186 1.22 31.64 6.30
CA ALA A 186 1.74 31.73 4.94
C ALA A 186 0.60 31.94 3.92
N CYS A 187 0.76 32.96 3.07
CA CYS A 187 -0.22 33.30 2.03
C CYS A 187 -0.33 32.26 0.90
N LYS A 188 0.72 31.47 0.68
CA LYS A 188 0.74 30.39 -0.31
C LYS A 188 1.53 29.22 0.22
N ILE A 189 0.95 28.04 0.10
CA ILE A 189 1.56 26.77 0.53
C ILE A 189 1.69 25.82 -0.66
N SER A 190 2.75 25.03 -0.66
CA SER A 190 2.97 23.96 -1.64
C SER A 190 3.44 22.69 -0.93
N ALA A 191 3.09 21.53 -1.51
CA ALA A 191 3.60 20.26 -1.01
C ALA A 191 5.10 20.15 -1.32
N SER A 192 5.87 19.70 -0.34
CA SER A 192 7.28 19.36 -0.53
C SER A 192 7.43 18.17 -1.49
N ASN A 193 8.47 18.16 -2.31
CA ASN A 193 8.85 17.02 -3.14
C ASN A 193 9.71 15.98 -2.37
N LEU A 194 10.05 16.27 -1.11
CA LEU A 194 10.76 15.36 -0.22
C LEU A 194 9.82 14.29 0.34
N ALA A 195 10.31 13.05 0.39
CA ALA A 195 9.72 11.98 1.18
C ALA A 195 10.74 11.50 2.22
N THR A 196 10.46 11.76 3.50
CA THR A 196 11.32 11.38 4.62
C THR A 196 10.81 10.08 5.24
N THR A 197 11.72 9.15 5.54
CA THR A 197 11.41 7.92 6.28
C THR A 197 12.35 7.80 7.47
N TRP A 198 11.78 7.52 8.64
CA TRP A 198 12.53 7.26 9.86
C TRP A 198 12.00 6.01 10.57
N SER A 199 12.89 5.24 11.18
CA SER A 199 12.53 4.17 12.12
C SER A 199 13.53 4.07 13.27
N ARG A 200 13.03 3.65 14.43
CA ARG A 200 13.86 3.36 15.61
C ARG A 200 14.95 2.31 15.35
N SER A 201 14.75 1.44 14.36
CA SER A 201 15.73 0.44 13.92
C SER A 201 16.88 1.01 13.07
N GLY A 202 16.99 2.34 13.00
CA GLY A 202 18.08 3.03 12.31
C GLY A 202 17.86 3.21 10.81
N LEU A 203 16.60 3.23 10.34
CA LEU A 203 16.31 3.77 9.01
C LEU A 203 16.14 5.27 9.13
N GLU A 204 16.91 6.02 8.36
CA GLU A 204 16.72 7.46 8.20
C GLU A 204 17.13 7.80 6.77
N GLU A 205 16.17 8.22 5.94
CA GLU A 205 16.42 8.58 4.55
C GLU A 205 15.46 9.67 4.08
N ASN A 206 16.00 10.62 3.31
CA ASN A 206 15.24 11.61 2.57
C ASN A 206 15.30 11.26 1.09
N LEU A 207 14.16 11.19 0.43
CA LEU A 207 14.05 10.87 -0.99
C LEU A 207 13.54 12.06 -1.78
N ILE A 208 14.10 12.29 -2.97
CA ILE A 208 13.58 13.21 -3.98
C ILE A 208 13.37 12.40 -5.26
N GLY A 209 12.15 12.38 -5.79
CA GLY A 209 11.84 11.60 -7.00
C GLY A 209 12.07 10.09 -6.86
N GLY A 210 12.07 9.56 -5.63
CA GLY A 210 12.32 8.14 -5.35
C GLY A 210 13.80 7.76 -5.23
N VAL A 211 14.72 8.73 -5.23
CA VAL A 211 16.17 8.55 -5.08
C VAL A 211 16.60 9.19 -3.76
N ILE A 212 17.56 8.58 -3.06
CA ILE A 212 18.16 9.17 -1.86
C ILE A 212 18.71 10.56 -2.19
N GLN A 213 18.35 11.56 -1.39
CA GLN A 213 18.75 12.95 -1.57
C GLN A 213 20.29 13.04 -1.69
N GLY A 214 20.75 13.72 -2.73
CA GLY A 214 22.19 13.85 -3.04
C GLY A 214 22.79 12.68 -3.82
N ARG A 215 22.03 11.62 -4.12
CA ARG A 215 22.49 10.48 -4.94
C ARG A 215 22.00 10.59 -6.39
N LYS A 216 22.70 9.87 -7.28
CA LYS A 216 22.34 9.81 -8.70
C LYS A 216 21.22 8.80 -8.94
N ALA A 217 20.24 9.18 -9.75
CA ALA A 217 19.20 8.26 -10.22
C ALA A 217 19.82 7.08 -10.98
N PHE A 218 19.14 5.93 -10.94
CA PHE A 218 19.53 4.69 -11.62
C PHE A 218 20.89 4.09 -11.22
N LYS A 219 21.51 4.59 -10.13
CA LYS A 219 22.65 3.95 -9.48
C LYS A 219 22.17 3.16 -8.27
N ALA A 220 22.78 2.00 -8.02
CA ALA A 220 22.38 1.09 -6.95
C ALA A 220 22.51 1.73 -5.55
N ASP A 221 23.50 2.59 -5.34
CA ASP A 221 23.72 3.33 -4.08
C ASP A 221 22.77 4.53 -3.89
N GLY A 222 22.00 4.90 -4.92
CA GLY A 222 20.94 5.89 -4.85
C GLY A 222 19.58 5.32 -4.45
N ALA A 223 19.45 4.00 -4.35
CA ALA A 223 18.19 3.35 -4.01
C ALA A 223 17.89 3.40 -2.51
N SER A 224 16.65 3.72 -2.16
CA SER A 224 16.11 3.61 -0.80
C SER A 224 16.30 2.21 -0.21
N ARG A 225 16.55 2.13 1.10
CA ARG A 225 16.62 0.85 1.83
C ARG A 225 15.31 0.07 1.81
N VAL A 226 14.18 0.76 1.63
CA VAL A 226 12.84 0.14 1.48
C VAL A 226 12.44 -0.09 0.02
N SER A 227 13.36 0.11 -0.93
CA SER A 227 13.14 -0.25 -2.34
C SER A 227 12.99 -1.76 -2.52
N ARG A 228 12.33 -2.17 -3.62
CA ARG A 228 12.12 -3.61 -3.93
C ARG A 228 13.44 -4.39 -3.96
N ARG A 229 14.48 -3.80 -4.55
CA ARG A 229 15.80 -4.42 -4.66
C ARG A 229 16.46 -4.58 -3.29
N CYS A 230 16.59 -3.50 -2.51
CA CYS A 230 17.24 -3.56 -1.19
C CYS A 230 16.50 -4.49 -0.23
N MET A 231 15.17 -4.49 -0.26
CA MET A 231 14.35 -5.42 0.54
C MET A 231 14.57 -6.88 0.11
N TRP A 232 14.71 -7.15 -1.20
CA TRP A 232 15.00 -8.50 -1.70
C TRP A 232 16.43 -8.95 -1.33
N GLU A 233 17.43 -8.08 -1.44
CA GLU A 233 18.80 -8.36 -1.00
C GLU A 233 18.83 -8.69 0.52
N ALA A 234 18.15 -7.88 1.34
CA ALA A 234 18.04 -8.11 2.78
C ALA A 234 17.34 -9.44 3.12
N ALA A 235 16.30 -9.79 2.36
CA ALA A 235 15.58 -11.05 2.53
C ALA A 235 16.42 -12.27 2.18
N ASN A 236 17.20 -12.22 1.10
CA ASN A 236 18.18 -13.28 0.81
C ASN A 236 19.18 -13.44 1.96
N GLY A 237 19.74 -12.33 2.46
CA GLY A 237 20.68 -12.36 3.59
C GLY A 237 20.05 -12.87 4.90
N LEU A 238 18.75 -12.67 5.11
CA LEU A 238 18.02 -13.25 6.24
C LEU A 238 17.81 -14.76 6.05
N ALA A 239 17.35 -15.18 4.88
CA ALA A 239 17.11 -16.59 4.57
C ALA A 239 18.39 -17.44 4.71
N THR A 240 19.53 -16.94 4.23
CA THR A 240 20.84 -17.61 4.41
C THR A 240 21.22 -17.75 5.89
N ARG A 241 20.96 -16.73 6.72
CA ARG A 241 21.27 -16.78 8.16
C ARG A 241 20.39 -17.78 8.92
N ILE A 242 19.13 -17.91 8.51
CA ILE A 242 18.17 -18.83 9.10
C ILE A 242 18.42 -20.28 8.63
N GLY A 243 18.78 -20.46 7.35
CA GLY A 243 18.88 -21.77 6.70
C GLY A 243 20.11 -22.63 7.03
N GLY A 244 21.13 -22.07 7.71
CA GLY A 244 22.38 -22.78 8.03
C GLY A 244 23.28 -23.08 6.82
N ALA A 245 24.49 -23.61 7.07
CA ALA A 245 25.57 -23.79 6.10
C ALA A 245 25.30 -24.83 4.97
N SER A 246 24.16 -25.54 4.99
CA SER A 246 23.91 -26.68 4.10
C SER A 246 22.69 -26.52 3.19
N SER A 247 22.06 -25.33 3.12
CA SER A 247 20.86 -25.15 2.29
C SER A 247 20.99 -23.97 1.35
N SER A 248 20.71 -24.22 0.08
CA SER A 248 20.47 -23.25 -1.00
C SER A 248 19.18 -22.44 -0.77
N THR A 249 19.04 -21.86 0.43
CA THR A 249 17.89 -21.10 0.96
C THR A 249 17.79 -19.70 0.35
N ALA A 250 18.01 -19.58 -0.96
CA ALA A 250 17.60 -18.38 -1.65
C ALA A 250 16.06 -18.41 -1.75
N ILE A 251 15.38 -17.35 -1.29
CA ILE A 251 13.93 -17.20 -1.45
C ILE A 251 13.49 -17.21 -2.92
N CYS A 252 14.45 -17.03 -3.83
CA CYS A 252 14.28 -17.15 -5.27
C CYS A 252 15.54 -17.79 -5.86
N PRO A 253 15.43 -18.79 -6.77
CA PRO A 253 16.59 -19.35 -7.45
C PRO A 253 17.42 -18.30 -8.20
N GLY A 254 18.72 -18.55 -8.35
CA GLY A 254 19.61 -17.67 -9.13
C GLY A 254 19.14 -17.49 -10.58
N GLY A 255 19.34 -16.30 -11.14
CA GLY A 255 18.94 -15.95 -12.51
C GLY A 255 17.43 -15.76 -12.71
N LYS A 256 16.64 -15.78 -11.63
CA LYS A 256 15.20 -15.46 -11.67
C LYS A 256 14.95 -14.00 -11.30
N THR A 257 13.80 -13.48 -11.73
CA THR A 257 13.42 -12.08 -11.54
C THR A 257 12.58 -11.88 -10.28
N TYR A 258 12.47 -10.63 -9.82
CA TYR A 258 11.55 -10.27 -8.74
C TYR A 258 10.09 -10.62 -9.09
N HIS A 259 9.73 -10.56 -10.37
CA HIS A 259 8.44 -11.04 -10.87
C HIS A 259 8.27 -12.52 -10.60
N TYR A 260 9.26 -13.35 -10.95
CA TYR A 260 9.23 -14.79 -10.69
C TYR A 260 9.05 -15.09 -9.20
N LEU A 261 9.78 -14.40 -8.32
CA LEU A 261 9.59 -14.50 -6.87
C LEU A 261 8.15 -14.21 -6.45
N LYS A 262 7.56 -13.12 -6.95
CA LYS A 262 6.16 -12.77 -6.63
C LYS A 262 5.16 -13.80 -7.13
N GLN A 263 5.47 -14.55 -8.20
CA GLN A 263 4.61 -15.62 -8.75
C GLN A 263 4.92 -17.00 -8.16
N GLY A 264 5.99 -17.15 -7.38
CA GLY A 264 6.39 -18.41 -6.76
C GLY A 264 5.44 -18.90 -5.66
N GLN A 265 5.63 -20.13 -5.20
CA GLN A 265 4.74 -20.77 -4.22
C GLN A 265 4.71 -20.06 -2.86
N LEU A 266 5.83 -19.50 -2.41
CA LEU A 266 5.91 -18.72 -1.17
C LEU A 266 4.89 -17.56 -1.11
N MET A 267 4.48 -17.04 -2.27
CA MET A 267 3.55 -15.92 -2.40
C MET A 267 2.14 -16.32 -2.81
N ALA A 268 1.84 -17.61 -2.97
CA ALA A 268 0.57 -18.09 -3.53
C ALA A 268 -0.64 -17.61 -2.75
N HIS A 269 -0.68 -17.87 -1.43
CA HIS A 269 -1.78 -17.44 -0.56
C HIS A 269 -1.96 -15.91 -0.59
N ARG A 270 -0.86 -15.15 -0.51
CA ARG A 270 -0.91 -13.69 -0.58
C ARG A 270 -1.45 -13.18 -1.93
N ARG A 271 -1.08 -13.83 -3.04
CA ARG A 271 -1.59 -13.45 -4.37
C ARG A 271 -3.10 -13.69 -4.44
N GLN A 272 -3.56 -14.85 -3.99
CA GLN A 272 -4.98 -15.19 -3.95
C GLN A 272 -5.78 -14.16 -3.15
N VAL A 273 -5.35 -13.83 -1.92
CA VAL A 273 -5.99 -12.80 -1.08
C VAL A 273 -6.13 -11.48 -1.83
N LYS A 274 -5.06 -11.05 -2.51
CA LYS A 274 -5.07 -9.78 -3.23
C LYS A 274 -5.97 -9.82 -4.45
N ASP A 275 -6.05 -10.95 -5.14
CA ASP A 275 -6.86 -11.06 -6.35
C ASP A 275 -8.35 -11.12 -5.99
N GLU A 276 -8.73 -11.93 -4.99
CA GLU A 276 -10.11 -11.95 -4.48
C GLU A 276 -10.53 -10.60 -3.89
N ALA A 277 -9.70 -9.95 -3.07
CA ALA A 277 -10.04 -8.64 -2.51
C ALA A 277 -10.22 -7.56 -3.60
N ARG A 278 -9.47 -7.66 -4.71
CA ARG A 278 -9.62 -6.73 -5.84
C ARG A 278 -10.90 -6.95 -6.61
N GLU A 279 -11.23 -8.21 -6.86
CA GLU A 279 -12.42 -8.61 -7.58
C GLU A 279 -13.69 -8.30 -6.79
N MET A 280 -13.69 -8.60 -5.50
CA MET A 280 -14.89 -8.49 -4.67
C MET A 280 -15.15 -7.08 -4.13
N ALA A 281 -14.10 -6.36 -3.68
CA ALA A 281 -14.29 -5.12 -2.91
C ALA A 281 -13.65 -3.87 -3.54
N LEU A 282 -12.73 -4.03 -4.48
CA LEU A 282 -11.94 -2.93 -5.04
C LEU A 282 -12.13 -2.85 -6.56
N SER A 283 -13.39 -2.70 -6.96
CA SER A 283 -13.81 -2.54 -8.36
C SER A 283 -13.02 -1.43 -9.07
N GLY A 284 -12.51 -1.75 -10.26
CA GLY A 284 -11.66 -0.85 -11.05
C GLY A 284 -10.15 -0.95 -10.76
N TRP A 285 -9.71 -1.93 -9.95
CA TRP A 285 -8.29 -2.14 -9.70
C TRP A 285 -7.52 -2.63 -10.93
N ILE A 286 -6.89 -1.71 -11.66
CA ILE A 286 -5.87 -2.05 -12.66
C ILE A 286 -4.56 -2.50 -11.97
N LYS A 287 -4.08 -3.72 -12.24
CA LYS A 287 -2.80 -4.23 -11.70
C LYS A 287 -1.62 -3.45 -12.31
N ASN A 288 -0.57 -3.26 -11.50
CA ASN A 288 0.70 -2.68 -11.95
C ASN A 288 1.76 -3.78 -11.93
N ASP A 289 2.08 -4.31 -13.10
CA ASP A 289 3.08 -5.37 -13.26
C ASP A 289 4.48 -4.83 -13.56
N GLY A 290 4.61 -3.51 -13.76
CA GLY A 290 5.87 -2.83 -14.02
C GLY A 290 6.86 -2.86 -12.85
N GLY A 291 8.15 -2.71 -13.19
CA GLY A 291 9.27 -2.61 -12.24
C GLY A 291 9.50 -3.88 -11.40
N SER A 292 9.02 -5.03 -11.88
CA SER A 292 9.27 -6.34 -11.25
C SER A 292 10.17 -7.22 -12.10
N ASP A 293 10.44 -6.83 -13.33
CA ASP A 293 11.29 -7.58 -14.26
C ASP A 293 12.75 -7.16 -14.10
N PHE A 294 13.33 -7.52 -12.95
CA PHE A 294 14.75 -7.31 -12.67
C PHE A 294 15.28 -8.49 -11.85
N GLN A 295 16.57 -8.76 -11.99
CA GLN A 295 17.29 -9.78 -11.23
C GLN A 295 18.19 -9.10 -10.18
N LEU A 296 18.60 -9.84 -9.15
CA LEU A 296 19.72 -9.42 -8.32
C LEU A 296 21.01 -9.78 -9.06
N GLU A 297 21.64 -8.79 -9.69
CA GLU A 297 22.97 -8.96 -10.27
C GLU A 297 23.97 -9.38 -9.17
N LYS A 298 24.92 -10.27 -9.48
CA LYS A 298 26.12 -10.41 -8.65
C LYS A 298 26.80 -9.04 -8.66
N ARG A 299 26.98 -8.42 -7.49
CA ARG A 299 27.81 -7.22 -7.42
C ARG A 299 29.19 -7.60 -7.95
N SER A 300 29.61 -7.02 -9.08
CA SER A 300 30.99 -7.13 -9.51
C SER A 300 31.86 -6.53 -8.42
N ASN A 301 32.76 -7.32 -7.85
CA ASN A 301 33.79 -6.82 -6.96
C ASN A 301 34.69 -5.92 -7.81
N HIS A 302 34.54 -4.62 -7.66
CA HIS A 302 35.53 -3.62 -8.04
C HIS A 302 36.09 -3.03 -6.76
#